data_AF-A0A7X7SV84-F1
#
_entry.id   AF-A0A7X7SV84-F1
#
_cell.length_a   1.000
_cell.length_b   1.000
_cell.length_c   1.000
_cell.angle_alpha   90.00
_cell.angle_beta   90.00
_cell.angle_gamma   90.00
#
_symmetry.space_group_name_H-M   'P 1'
#
loop_
_entity.id
_entity.type
_entity.pdbx_description
1 polymer ?
#
loop_
_entity_poly.entity_id
_entity_poly.type
_entity_poly.pdbx_seq_one_letter_code
_entity_poly.pdbx_strand_id
1 'polypeptide(L)'
;MKDIILRIIEELVTKILQKIEEGGLSDIDQFSSESLELCKASIRELISEIVNRLNEELRSNKRLRREIGLSLREKDRERSIFNDVGY
;
A
#
# COMPACT_ATOMS: atom_id res chain seq x y z
N MET A 1 9.33 -2.79 -8.52
CA MET A 1 8.01 -3.15 -7.94
C MET A 1 8.21 -4.17 -6.83
N LYS A 2 8.81 -5.34 -7.12
CA LYS A 2 9.12 -6.36 -6.11
C LYS A 2 9.89 -5.82 -4.90
N ASP A 3 10.93 -5.01 -5.11
CA ASP A 3 11.76 -4.51 -3.99
C ASP A 3 11.01 -3.56 -3.05
N ILE A 4 10.12 -2.71 -3.57
CA ILE A 4 9.32 -1.81 -2.73
C ILE A 4 8.24 -2.59 -1.99
N ILE A 5 7.60 -3.56 -2.64
CA ILE A 5 6.66 -4.46 -2.00
C ILE A 5 7.32 -5.21 -0.84
N LEU A 6 8.53 -5.76 -1.07
CA LEU A 6 9.29 -6.45 -0.04
C LEU A 6 9.64 -5.53 1.12
N ARG A 7 10.07 -4.28 0.84
CA ARG A 7 10.36 -3.30 1.88
C ARG A 7 9.13 -2.96 2.75
N ILE A 8 7.96 -2.79 2.15
CA ILE A 8 6.71 -2.52 2.89
C ILE A 8 6.34 -3.71 3.78
N ILE A 9 6.54 -4.94 3.28
CA ILE A 9 6.27 -6.17 4.06
C ILE A 9 7.27 -6.30 5.21
N GLU A 10 8.56 -6.06 4.97
CA GLU A 10 9.60 -6.08 6.01
C GLU A 10 9.26 -5.08 7.12
N GLU A 11 8.88 -3.86 6.76
CA GLU A 11 8.51 -2.82 7.72
C GLU A 11 7.27 -3.21 8.55
N LEU A 12 6.26 -3.84 7.94
CA LEU A 12 5.11 -4.38 8.65
C LEU A 12 5.53 -5.44 9.68
N VAL A 13 6.36 -6.40 9.27
CA VAL A 13 6.84 -7.46 10.16
C VAL A 13 7.64 -6.87 11.32
N THR A 14 8.54 -5.92 11.05
CA THR A 14 9.31 -5.22 12.10
C THR A 14 8.40 -4.51 13.10
N LYS A 15 7.36 -3.80 12.63
CA LYS A 15 6.40 -3.11 13.50
C LYS A 15 5.61 -4.07 14.39
N ILE A 16 5.20 -5.23 13.85
CA ILE A 16 4.50 -6.25 14.62
C ILE A 16 5.42 -6.85 15.70
N LEU A 17 6.66 -7.19 15.33
CA LEU A 17 7.64 -7.73 16.28
C LEU A 17 7.96 -6.73 17.40
N GLN A 18 8.17 -5.46 17.07
CA GLN A 18 8.39 -4.40 18.06
C GLN A 18 7.23 -4.27 19.05
N LYS A 19 5.98 -4.33 18.59
CA LYS A 19 4.82 -4.33 19.49
C LYS A 19 4.81 -5.51 20.46
N ILE A 20 5.23 -6.69 20.01
CA ILE A 20 5.36 -7.88 20.88
C ILE A 20 6.46 -7.66 21.91
N GLU A 21 7.59 -7.07 21.52
CA GLU A 21 8.72 -6.80 22.43
C GLU A 21 8.38 -5.73 23.48
N GLU A 22 7.63 -4.69 23.11
CA GLU A 22 7.29 -3.55 23.98
C GLU A 22 6.10 -3.83 24.91
N GLY A 23 5.04 -4.45 24.40
CA GLY A 23 3.78 -4.68 25.14
C GLY A 23 3.57 -6.11 25.65
N GLY A 24 4.35 -7.07 25.14
CA GLY A 24 4.10 -8.49 25.34
C GLY A 24 2.81 -8.96 24.66
N LEU A 25 2.37 -10.17 25.01
CA LEU A 25 1.10 -10.78 24.55
C LEU A 25 0.07 -10.85 25.68
N SER A 26 0.14 -9.92 26.64
CA SER A 26 -0.69 -9.93 27.85
C SER A 26 -2.16 -9.62 27.56
N ASP A 27 -2.42 -8.72 26.61
CA ASP A 27 -3.74 -8.44 26.05
C ASP A 27 -3.78 -8.81 24.56
N ILE A 28 -4.24 -10.04 24.30
CA ILE A 28 -4.29 -10.60 22.94
C ILE A 28 -5.32 -9.86 22.07
N ASP A 29 -6.41 -9.38 22.66
CA ASP A 29 -7.49 -8.71 21.92
C ASP A 29 -7.03 -7.32 21.46
N GLN A 30 -6.36 -6.57 22.34
CA GLN A 30 -5.72 -5.31 21.98
C GLN A 30 -4.65 -5.54 20.91
N PHE A 31 -3.75 -6.50 21.10
CA PHE A 31 -2.70 -6.80 20.14
C PHE A 31 -3.26 -7.20 18.75
N SER A 32 -4.30 -8.02 18.72
CA SER A 32 -4.99 -8.43 17.49
C SER A 32 -5.58 -7.23 16.76
N SER A 33 -6.27 -6.34 17.49
CA SER A 33 -6.89 -5.14 16.93
C SER A 33 -5.85 -4.18 16.35
N GLU A 34 -4.75 -3.94 17.08
CA GLU A 34 -3.67 -3.07 16.63
C GLU A 34 -2.90 -3.66 15.44
N SER A 35 -2.65 -4.96 15.46
CA SER A 35 -2.00 -5.67 14.35
C SER A 35 -2.85 -5.64 13.08
N LEU A 36 -4.18 -5.74 13.22
CA LEU A 36 -5.10 -5.61 12.09
C LEU A 36 -5.00 -4.20 11.46
N GLU A 37 -4.97 -3.14 12.26
CA GLU A 37 -4.84 -1.78 11.74
C GLU A 37 -3.49 -1.53 11.07
N LEU A 38 -2.40 -2.09 11.61
CA LEU A 38 -1.09 -2.07 10.96
C LEU A 38 -1.12 -2.77 9.59
N CYS A 39 -1.70 -3.97 9.53
CA CYS A 39 -1.87 -4.70 8.27
C CYS A 39 -2.68 -3.89 7.24
N LYS A 40 -3.81 -3.30 7.64
CA LYS A 40 -4.62 -2.44 6.77
C LYS A 40 -3.81 -1.26 6.25
N ALA A 41 -3.04 -0.58 7.12
CA ALA A 41 -2.20 0.55 6.72
C ALA A 41 -1.14 0.14 5.68
N SER A 42 -0.40 -0.94 5.94
CA SER A 42 0.62 -1.43 5.01
C SER A 42 0.03 -1.89 3.67
N ILE A 43 -1.15 -2.51 3.67
CA ILE A 43 -1.85 -2.89 2.42
C ILE A 43 -2.24 -1.63 1.63
N ARG A 44 -2.74 -0.57 2.29
CA ARG A 44 -3.08 0.69 1.63
C ARG A 44 -1.84 1.34 0.99
N GLU A 45 -0.72 1.33 1.68
CA GLU A 45 0.55 1.84 1.15
C GLU A 45 1.00 1.03 -0.08
N LEU A 46 0.94 -0.30 0.02
CA LEU A 46 1.29 -1.21 -1.08
C LEU A 46 0.41 -0.97 -2.32
N ILE A 47 -0.90 -0.87 -2.15
CA ILE A 47 -1.83 -0.58 -3.25
C ILE A 47 -1.53 0.79 -3.86
N SER A 48 -1.28 1.81 -3.04
CA SER A 48 -0.97 3.16 -3.51
C SER A 48 0.29 3.17 -4.38
N GLU A 49 1.36 2.51 -3.93
CA GLU A 49 2.61 2.42 -4.69
C GLU A 49 2.44 1.65 -6.02
N ILE A 50 1.69 0.54 -6.00
CA ILE A 50 1.38 -0.21 -7.23
C ILE A 50 0.65 0.69 -8.23
N VAL A 51 -0.37 1.41 -7.78
CA VAL A 51 -1.15 2.32 -8.62
C VAL A 51 -0.28 3.46 -9.16
N ASN A 52 0.59 4.05 -8.33
CA ASN A 52 1.50 5.11 -8.75
C ASN A 52 2.44 4.64 -9.87
N ARG A 53 3.07 3.48 -9.70
CA ARG A 53 3.95 2.89 -10.72
C ARG A 53 3.22 2.56 -12.01
N LEU A 54 2.02 1.96 -11.92
CA LEU A 54 1.19 1.70 -13.10
C LEU A 54 0.86 2.99 -13.85
N ASN A 55 0.51 4.06 -13.13
CA ASN A 55 0.26 5.36 -13.73
C ASN A 55 1.51 5.94 -14.41
N GLU A 56 2.70 5.81 -13.79
CA GLU A 56 3.97 6.22 -14.39
C GLU A 56 4.32 5.43 -15.67
N GLU A 57 4.15 4.12 -15.65
CA GLU A 57 4.35 3.26 -16.83
C GLU A 57 3.40 3.64 -17.96
N LEU A 58 2.12 3.85 -17.66
CA LEU A 58 1.15 4.34 -18.62
C LEU A 58 1.55 5.71 -19.17
N ARG A 59 2.00 6.66 -18.34
CA ARG A 59 2.41 8.00 -18.84
C ARG A 59 3.67 7.95 -19.70
N SER A 60 4.65 7.15 -19.32
CA SER A 60 5.94 7.05 -20.02
C SER A 60 5.84 6.23 -21.31
N ASN A 61 4.97 5.21 -21.37
CA ASN A 61 4.89 4.29 -22.50
C ASN A 61 3.67 4.54 -23.41
N LYS A 62 3.86 5.35 -24.47
CA LYS A 62 2.82 5.66 -25.48
C LYS A 62 2.31 4.43 -26.23
N ARG A 63 3.17 3.44 -26.47
CA ARG A 63 2.80 2.23 -27.20
C ARG A 63 1.86 1.37 -26.37
N LEU A 64 2.25 1.08 -25.12
CA LEU A 64 1.42 0.35 -24.16
C LEU A 64 0.05 1.01 -23.98
N ARG A 65 -0.01 2.34 -23.81
CA ARG A 65 -1.29 3.07 -23.72
C ARG A 65 -2.20 2.80 -24.90
N ARG A 66 -1.68 2.89 -26.12
CA ARG A 66 -2.47 2.67 -27.33
C ARG A 66 -2.92 1.22 -27.46
N GLU A 67 -2.08 0.26 -27.09
CA GLU A 67 -2.41 -1.18 -27.11
C GLU A 67 -3.57 -1.50 -26.17
N ILE A 68 -3.69 -0.80 -25.03
CA ILE A 68 -4.82 -0.95 -24.10
C ILE A 68 -5.99 0.02 -24.36
N GLY A 69 -6.00 0.71 -25.51
CA GLY A 69 -7.11 1.59 -25.94
C GLY A 69 -7.10 3.00 -25.35
N LEU A 70 -6.04 3.41 -24.63
CA LEU A 70 -5.89 4.76 -24.10
C LEU A 70 -5.26 5.70 -25.13
N SER A 71 -6.05 6.64 -25.63
CA SER A 71 -5.62 7.66 -26.60
C SER A 71 -4.98 8.89 -25.93
N LEU A 72 -5.40 9.19 -24.70
CA LEU A 72 -4.94 10.33 -23.89
C LEU A 72 -3.90 9.88 -22.86
N ARG A 73 -3.08 10.82 -22.38
CA ARG A 73 -2.17 10.56 -21.25
C ARG A 73 -2.98 10.53 -19.95
N GLU A 74 -2.68 9.56 -19.09
CA GLU A 74 -3.19 9.51 -17.72
C GLU A 74 -2.88 10.83 -17.00
N LYS A 75 -3.91 11.52 -16.51
CA LYS A 75 -3.71 12.72 -15.68
C LYS A 75 -3.16 12.31 -14.32
N ASP A 76 -2.36 13.19 -13.71
CA ASP A 76 -1.98 13.04 -12.31
C ASP A 76 -3.12 13.52 -11.43
N ARG A 77 -4.02 12.60 -11.10
CA ARG A 77 -5.11 12.81 -10.18
C ARG A 77 -4.77 12.05 -8.92
N GLU A 78 -4.73 12.78 -7.81
CA GLU A 78 -4.62 12.19 -6.49
C GLU A 78 -5.78 11.21 -6.30
N ARG A 79 -5.45 9.93 -6.10
CA ARG A 79 -6.44 8.89 -5.83
C ARG A 79 -6.40 8.63 -4.33
N SER A 80 -7.42 9.11 -3.63
CA SER A 80 -7.62 8.78 -2.23
C SER A 80 -8.17 7.35 -2.12
N ILE A 81 -7.44 6.47 -1.43
CA ILE A 81 -7.97 5.19 -0.99
C ILE A 81 -8.84 5.46 0.24
N PHE A 82 -10.15 5.33 0.09
CA PHE A 82 -11.08 5.51 1.19
C PHE A 82 -10.77 4.49 2.30
N ASN A 83 -10.59 4.97 3.53
CA ASN A 83 -10.61 4.14 4.74
C ASN A 83 -12.07 4.01 5.23
N ASP A 84 -12.29 3.16 6.25
CA ASP A 84 -13.62 2.91 6.83
C ASP A 84 -14.27 4.18 7.44
N VAL A 85 -13.53 5.29 7.55
CA VAL A 85 -13.95 6.54 8.21
C VAL A 85 -14.23 7.68 7.22
N GLY A 86 -13.78 7.56 5.96
CA GLY A 86 -13.86 8.63 4.96
C GLY A 86 -12.89 9.78 5.24
N TYR A 87 -11.90 9.92 4.34
CA TYR A 87 -10.84 10.93 4.30
C TYR A 87 -9.86 10.96 5.48
#